data_AF-A0AAD2CHG3-F1
#
_entry.id   AF-A0AAD2CHG3-F1
#
_cell.length_a   1.000
_cell.length_b   1.000
_cell.length_c   1.000
_cell.angle_alpha   90.00
_cell.angle_beta   90.00
_cell.angle_gamma   90.00
#
_symmetry.space_group_name_H-M   'P 1'
#
loop_
_entity.id
_entity.type
_entity.pdbx_description
1 polymer ?
#
loop_
_entity_poly.entity_id
_entity_poly.type
_entity_poly.pdbx_seq_one_letter_code
_entity_poly.pdbx_strand_id
1 'polypeptide(L)'
;MSSSSHETTTTRTRRAAASNTTTNTTTSTEMDSQMEEELEMLVETNNRAVALLEKGDFEPAISTFARALTLARATMTKNQATQSSNKLAAVSFDECMERSRAARLQLGQKNKDVEKESESEQETCHLTDGSKAFLYNTAMQVQSSDLPATTFESHVFMSVVLVFNAALAYQLAGDQLLQEDLSNVIFVRKSIKLYRLAYNIYHEETVGASPYFCMAIVNNLGLLYQENHCGDKADKCFQHLLSTLMFLVDCKENMEHFEGYFENTSHLFFPTNKRLAPAA
;
A
#
# COMPACT_ATOMS: atom_id res chain seq x y z
N MET A 1 69.23 24.00 24.19
CA MET A 1 69.70 22.67 23.75
C MET A 1 68.72 22.21 22.69
N SER A 2 69.07 22.49 21.43
CA SER A 2 69.43 21.47 20.43
C SER A 2 68.16 21.04 19.67
N SER A 3 67.81 21.77 18.60
CA SER A 3 68.27 21.53 17.23
C SER A 3 67.70 20.24 16.65
N SER A 4 66.78 20.34 15.68
CA SER A 4 66.90 19.61 14.41
C SER A 4 65.80 20.07 13.46
N SER A 5 66.23 20.79 12.43
CA SER A 5 65.45 21.21 11.28
C SER A 5 65.69 20.20 10.17
N HIS A 6 64.63 19.57 9.65
CA HIS A 6 64.71 18.80 8.41
C HIS A 6 63.78 19.43 7.37
N GLU A 7 64.41 20.15 6.44
CA GLU A 7 63.86 20.54 5.14
C GLU A 7 63.82 19.30 4.22
N THR A 8 62.66 18.99 3.69
CA THR A 8 62.47 18.04 2.59
C THR A 8 62.00 18.80 1.35
N THR A 9 62.92 18.90 0.38
CA THR A 9 62.71 19.50 -0.93
C THR A 9 61.92 18.54 -1.82
N THR A 10 60.65 18.85 -2.10
CA THR A 10 59.80 18.06 -3.01
C THR A 10 59.76 18.71 -4.39
N THR A 11 60.39 18.04 -5.36
CA THR A 11 60.46 18.41 -6.78
C THR A 11 59.09 18.28 -7.46
N ARG A 12 58.53 19.41 -7.92
CA ARG A 12 57.22 19.49 -8.57
C ARG A 12 57.37 19.34 -10.10
N THR A 13 57.16 18.13 -10.60
CA THR A 13 57.07 17.85 -12.05
C THR A 13 55.70 18.26 -12.59
N ARG A 14 55.64 19.37 -13.34
CA ARG A 14 54.47 19.78 -14.12
C ARG A 14 54.31 18.84 -15.33
N ARG A 15 53.37 17.91 -15.25
CA ARG A 15 52.90 17.12 -16.40
C ARG A 15 51.62 17.77 -16.93
N ALA A 16 51.66 18.27 -18.16
CA ALA A 16 50.49 18.75 -18.87
C ALA A 16 49.57 17.56 -19.18
N ALA A 17 48.42 17.50 -18.49
CA ALA A 17 47.36 16.56 -18.81
C ALA A 17 46.49 17.18 -19.91
N ALA A 18 46.50 16.55 -21.08
CA ALA A 18 45.55 16.85 -22.14
C ALA A 18 44.16 16.41 -21.68
N SER A 19 43.24 17.37 -21.57
CA SER A 19 41.82 17.12 -21.31
C SER A 19 41.18 16.40 -22.49
N ASN A 20 41.01 15.09 -22.38
CA ASN A 20 40.06 14.34 -23.21
C ASN A 20 38.67 14.46 -22.56
N THR A 21 37.93 15.50 -22.95
CA THR A 21 36.55 15.76 -22.54
C THR A 21 35.63 15.51 -23.73
N THR A 22 35.35 14.26 -24.06
CA THR A 22 34.42 13.94 -25.15
C THR A 22 33.73 12.60 -24.88
N THR A 23 32.39 12.58 -25.03
CA THR A 23 31.47 11.42 -25.25
C THR A 23 30.77 10.67 -24.09
N ASN A 24 30.19 11.34 -23.08
CA ASN A 24 29.30 10.66 -22.09
C ASN A 24 27.79 11.05 -22.15
N THR A 25 27.36 11.91 -23.08
CA THR A 25 25.99 12.48 -23.04
C THR A 25 24.91 11.56 -23.64
N THR A 26 25.26 10.63 -24.54
CA THR A 26 24.26 9.80 -25.25
C THR A 26 23.65 8.69 -24.37
N THR A 27 24.33 8.23 -23.32
CA THR A 27 23.86 7.09 -22.51
C THR A 27 22.78 7.45 -21.49
N SER A 28 22.62 8.73 -21.13
CA SER A 28 21.65 9.12 -20.09
C SER A 28 20.21 9.07 -20.60
N THR A 29 19.96 9.57 -21.81
CA THR A 29 18.59 9.69 -22.36
C THR A 29 17.95 8.32 -22.64
N GLU A 30 18.75 7.33 -23.07
CA GLU A 30 18.24 5.97 -23.32
C GLU A 30 17.84 5.26 -22.03
N MET A 31 18.60 5.45 -20.94
CA MET A 31 18.27 4.87 -19.63
C MET A 31 17.00 5.48 -19.03
N ASP A 32 16.84 6.79 -19.14
CA ASP A 32 15.65 7.49 -18.63
C ASP A 32 14.37 7.01 -19.35
N SER A 33 14.44 6.85 -20.68
CA SER A 33 13.32 6.34 -21.49
C SER A 33 12.95 4.90 -21.14
N GLN A 34 13.94 4.02 -20.95
CA GLN A 34 13.68 2.62 -20.57
C GLN A 34 13.02 2.53 -19.19
N MET A 35 13.44 3.37 -18.26
CA MET A 35 12.92 3.37 -16.91
C MET A 35 11.46 3.85 -16.87
N GLU A 36 11.09 4.78 -17.75
CA GLU A 36 9.72 5.30 -17.87
C GLU A 36 8.79 4.22 -18.39
N GLU A 37 9.22 3.49 -19.43
CA GLU A 37 8.50 2.34 -19.97
C GLU A 37 8.32 1.22 -18.92
N GLU A 38 9.35 0.94 -18.11
CA GLU A 38 9.26 -0.05 -17.03
C GLU A 38 8.25 0.36 -15.94
N LEU A 39 8.19 1.65 -15.58
CA LEU A 39 7.23 2.18 -14.61
C LEU A 39 5.80 2.16 -15.15
N GLU A 40 5.61 2.52 -16.42
CA GLU A 40 4.30 2.45 -17.08
C GLU A 40 3.78 1.01 -17.13
N MET A 41 4.65 0.04 -17.46
CA MET A 41 4.32 -1.38 -17.44
C MET A 41 3.90 -1.88 -16.04
N LEU A 42 4.52 -1.35 -14.98
CA LEU A 42 4.13 -1.65 -13.60
C LEU A 42 2.73 -1.14 -13.27
N VAL A 43 2.41 0.10 -13.66
CA VAL A 43 1.10 0.71 -13.45
C VAL A 43 0.02 -0.06 -14.21
N GLU A 44 0.26 -0.38 -15.49
CA GLU A 44 -0.68 -1.14 -16.30
C GLU A 44 -0.91 -2.55 -15.70
N THR A 45 0.16 -3.22 -15.27
CA THR A 45 0.06 -4.55 -14.66
C THR A 45 -0.70 -4.50 -13.34
N ASN A 46 -0.49 -3.48 -12.50
CA ASN A 46 -1.27 -3.26 -11.27
C ASN A 46 -2.76 -3.10 -11.59
N ASN A 47 -3.09 -2.16 -12.48
CA ASN A 47 -4.49 -1.83 -12.77
C ASN A 47 -5.23 -3.00 -13.44
N ARG A 48 -4.54 -3.80 -14.26
CA ARG A 48 -5.08 -5.06 -14.77
C ARG A 48 -5.39 -6.06 -13.66
N ALA A 49 -4.52 -6.20 -12.66
CA ALA A 49 -4.76 -7.07 -11.51
C ALA A 49 -5.93 -6.57 -10.65
N VAL A 50 -6.07 -5.25 -10.49
CA VAL A 50 -7.24 -4.64 -9.83
C VAL A 50 -8.53 -4.98 -10.56
N ALA A 51 -8.56 -4.85 -11.90
CA ALA A 51 -9.75 -5.19 -12.69
C ALA A 51 -10.12 -6.69 -12.61
N LEU A 52 -9.15 -7.59 -12.44
CA LEU A 52 -9.41 -9.01 -12.17
C LEU A 52 -9.98 -9.21 -10.77
N LEU A 53 -9.43 -8.51 -9.78
CA LEU A 53 -9.89 -8.57 -8.40
C LEU A 53 -11.35 -8.09 -8.26
N GLU A 54 -11.70 -7.00 -8.92
CA GLU A 54 -13.07 -6.45 -8.94
C GLU A 54 -14.10 -7.41 -9.56
N LYS A 55 -13.66 -8.31 -10.45
CA LYS A 55 -14.50 -9.37 -11.03
C LYS A 55 -14.64 -10.61 -10.15
N GLY A 56 -13.87 -10.69 -9.05
CA GLY A 56 -13.76 -11.89 -8.23
C GLY A 56 -12.78 -12.95 -8.78
N ASP A 57 -11.97 -12.61 -9.78
CA ASP A 57 -10.95 -13.51 -10.33
C ASP A 57 -9.66 -13.47 -9.48
N PHE A 58 -9.73 -13.91 -8.23
CA PHE A 58 -8.65 -13.72 -7.25
C PHE A 58 -7.33 -14.38 -7.63
N GLU A 59 -7.36 -15.61 -8.12
CA GLU A 59 -6.14 -16.34 -8.46
C GLU A 59 -5.38 -15.67 -9.63
N PRO A 60 -6.03 -15.31 -10.76
CA PRO A 60 -5.43 -14.46 -11.78
C PRO A 60 -4.93 -13.10 -11.26
N ALA A 61 -5.68 -12.45 -10.37
CA ALA A 61 -5.27 -11.17 -9.76
C ALA A 61 -3.98 -11.34 -8.95
N ILE A 62 -3.92 -12.32 -8.05
CA ILE A 62 -2.74 -12.64 -7.22
C ILE A 62 -1.51 -12.93 -8.08
N SER A 63 -1.67 -13.75 -9.13
CA SER A 63 -0.58 -14.06 -10.07
C SER A 63 -0.06 -12.81 -10.78
N THR A 64 -0.98 -11.92 -11.18
CA THR A 64 -0.63 -10.66 -11.84
C THR A 64 0.09 -9.69 -10.90
N PHE A 65 -0.34 -9.57 -9.63
CA PHE A 65 0.37 -8.79 -8.61
C PHE A 65 1.77 -9.36 -8.33
N ALA A 66 1.92 -10.68 -8.23
CA ALA A 66 3.23 -11.31 -8.02
C ALA A 66 4.20 -11.02 -9.18
N ARG A 67 3.69 -11.00 -10.42
CA ARG A 67 4.47 -10.61 -11.60
C ARG A 67 4.89 -9.14 -11.53
N ALA A 68 3.97 -8.24 -11.17
CA ALA A 68 4.29 -6.82 -11.00
C ALA A 68 5.36 -6.59 -9.90
N LEU A 69 5.27 -7.30 -8.77
CA LEU A 69 6.30 -7.23 -7.72
C LEU A 69 7.67 -7.71 -8.20
N THR A 70 7.70 -8.76 -9.04
CA THR A 70 8.94 -9.26 -9.64
C THR A 70 9.56 -8.21 -10.57
N LEU A 71 8.74 -7.53 -11.37
CA LEU A 71 9.16 -6.43 -12.23
C LEU A 71 9.69 -5.25 -11.40
N ALA A 72 8.96 -4.82 -10.37
CA ALA A 72 9.34 -3.70 -9.51
C ALA A 72 10.70 -3.95 -8.84
N ARG A 73 10.91 -5.16 -8.32
CA ARG A 73 12.20 -5.56 -7.74
C ARG A 73 13.33 -5.55 -8.76
N ALA A 74 13.08 -6.04 -9.98
CA ALA A 74 14.09 -6.06 -11.03
C ALA A 74 14.51 -4.64 -11.41
N THR A 75 13.55 -3.72 -11.56
CA THR A 75 13.83 -2.32 -11.88
C THR A 75 14.56 -1.60 -10.74
N MET A 76 14.15 -1.79 -9.48
CA MET A 76 14.85 -1.23 -8.33
C MET A 76 16.32 -1.66 -8.23
N THR A 77 16.61 -2.92 -8.57
CA THR A 77 17.99 -3.46 -8.50
C THR A 77 18.91 -2.81 -9.54
N LYS A 78 18.38 -2.42 -10.71
CA LYS A 78 19.13 -1.71 -11.75
C LYS A 78 19.49 -0.27 -11.33
N ASN A 79 18.64 0.35 -10.51
CA ASN A 79 18.65 1.80 -10.29
C ASN A 79 19.33 2.27 -9.00
N GLN A 80 19.91 1.37 -8.19
CA GLN A 80 20.56 1.74 -6.93
C GLN A 80 21.78 2.69 -7.08
N ALA A 81 22.29 2.91 -8.30
CA ALA A 81 23.50 3.69 -8.55
C ALA A 81 23.28 5.21 -8.71
N THR A 82 22.05 5.68 -8.90
CA THR A 82 21.76 7.08 -9.27
C THR A 82 20.75 7.72 -8.32
N GLN A 83 21.18 8.04 -7.10
CA GLN A 83 20.38 8.84 -6.16
C GLN A 83 20.57 10.34 -6.42
N SER A 84 19.62 10.96 -7.11
CA SER A 84 19.47 12.42 -7.17
C SER A 84 18.19 12.80 -6.42
N SER A 85 18.32 13.38 -5.23
CA SER A 85 17.19 13.79 -4.41
C SER A 85 16.58 15.10 -4.93
N ASN A 86 15.67 15.02 -5.89
CA ASN A 86 14.75 16.13 -6.15
C ASN A 86 13.38 15.74 -5.60
N LYS A 87 12.98 16.40 -4.50
CA LYS A 87 11.64 16.30 -3.91
C LYS A 87 10.61 16.88 -4.89
N LEU A 88 10.02 16.05 -5.74
CA LEU A 88 8.74 16.36 -6.35
C LEU A 88 7.65 15.75 -5.46
N ALA A 89 6.54 16.47 -5.26
CA ALA A 89 5.42 15.94 -4.50
C ALA A 89 4.77 14.80 -5.30
N ALA A 90 5.02 13.56 -4.87
CA ALA A 90 4.34 12.37 -5.37
C ALA A 90 2.87 12.39 -4.96
N VAL A 91 2.01 11.73 -5.75
CA VAL A 91 0.63 11.43 -5.36
C VAL A 91 0.62 10.64 -4.05
N SER A 92 -0.26 11.05 -3.13
CA SER A 92 -0.41 10.39 -1.83
C SER A 92 -1.17 9.08 -1.95
N PHE A 93 -0.97 8.14 -1.01
CA PHE A 93 -1.78 6.91 -0.99
C PHE A 93 -3.26 7.20 -0.76
N ASP A 94 -3.57 8.23 0.04
CA ASP A 94 -4.94 8.61 0.35
C ASP A 94 -5.69 9.08 -0.92
N GLU A 95 -5.03 9.86 -1.78
CA GLU A 95 -5.60 10.26 -3.08
C GLU A 95 -5.86 9.05 -3.98
N CYS A 96 -4.92 8.11 -4.03
CA CYS A 96 -5.06 6.87 -4.79
C CYS A 96 -6.25 6.02 -4.30
N MET A 97 -6.40 5.88 -2.98
CA MET A 97 -7.51 5.15 -2.37
C MET A 97 -8.86 5.81 -2.63
N GLU A 98 -8.97 7.12 -2.46
CA GLU A 98 -10.22 7.86 -2.72
C GLU A 98 -10.62 7.80 -4.19
N ARG A 99 -9.65 7.92 -5.10
CA ARG A 99 -9.92 7.77 -6.53
C ARG A 99 -10.43 6.37 -6.88
N SER A 100 -9.82 5.34 -6.30
CA SER A 100 -10.24 3.95 -6.52
C SER A 100 -11.65 3.70 -5.99
N ARG A 101 -11.96 4.26 -4.81
CA ARG A 101 -13.31 4.24 -4.23
C ARG A 101 -14.32 4.95 -5.14
N ALA A 102 -14.01 6.15 -5.62
CA ALA A 102 -14.88 6.91 -6.51
C ALA A 102 -15.14 6.17 -7.84
N ALA A 103 -14.10 5.56 -8.42
CA ALA A 103 -14.22 4.77 -9.65
C ALA A 103 -15.17 3.58 -9.47
N ARG A 104 -15.08 2.88 -8.32
CA ARG A 104 -15.98 1.77 -7.99
C ARG A 104 -17.43 2.20 -7.84
N LEU A 105 -17.69 3.31 -7.16
CA LEU A 105 -19.06 3.86 -7.01
C LEU A 105 -19.69 4.21 -8.37
N GLN A 106 -18.90 4.72 -9.31
CA GLN A 106 -19.37 5.02 -10.66
C GLN A 106 -19.72 3.75 -11.46
N LEU A 107 -18.99 2.65 -11.27
CA LEU A 107 -19.31 1.36 -11.87
C LEU A 107 -20.63 0.79 -11.32
N GLY A 108 -20.84 0.89 -10.00
CA GLY A 108 -22.07 0.45 -9.36
C GLY A 108 -23.32 1.20 -9.86
N GLN A 109 -23.19 2.50 -10.13
CA GLN A 109 -24.31 3.30 -10.66
C GLN A 109 -24.71 2.90 -12.09
N LYS A 110 -23.75 2.60 -12.97
CA LYS A 110 -24.04 2.22 -14.37
C LYS A 110 -24.84 0.92 -14.47
N ASN A 111 -24.60 -0.03 -13.57
CA ASN A 111 -25.33 -1.30 -13.60
C ASN A 111 -26.79 -1.14 -13.14
N LYS A 112 -27.07 -0.22 -12.21
CA LYS A 112 -28.43 0.04 -11.70
C LYS A 112 -29.38 0.65 -12.74
N ASP A 113 -28.85 1.39 -13.71
CA ASP A 113 -29.69 1.95 -14.79
C ASP A 113 -30.12 0.89 -15.82
N VAL A 114 -29.44 -0.27 -15.86
CA VAL A 114 -29.79 -1.39 -16.74
C VAL A 114 -30.82 -2.32 -16.09
N GLU A 115 -30.88 -2.36 -14.76
CA GLU A 115 -31.75 -3.27 -13.98
C GLU A 115 -32.95 -2.57 -13.31
N LYS A 116 -33.52 -1.54 -13.94
CA LYS A 116 -34.60 -0.71 -13.41
C LYS A 116 -35.98 -1.40 -13.16
N GLU A 117 -36.03 -2.73 -13.05
CA GLU A 117 -37.26 -3.46 -12.67
C GLU A 117 -37.09 -4.45 -11.49
N SER A 118 -35.94 -4.50 -10.82
CA SER A 118 -35.78 -5.27 -9.58
C SER A 118 -35.33 -4.37 -8.44
N GLU A 119 -36.20 -4.22 -7.43
CA GLU A 119 -36.06 -3.28 -6.33
C GLU A 119 -34.76 -3.46 -5.52
N SER A 120 -33.96 -2.40 -5.53
CA SER A 120 -33.09 -1.91 -4.45
C SER A 120 -32.17 -2.90 -3.73
N GLU A 121 -31.13 -3.38 -4.41
CA GLU A 121 -29.85 -3.64 -3.73
C GLU A 121 -29.04 -2.34 -3.72
N GLN A 122 -29.25 -1.53 -2.68
CA GLN A 122 -28.25 -0.56 -2.27
C GLN A 122 -26.92 -1.30 -2.11
N GLU A 123 -25.81 -0.66 -2.47
CA GLU A 123 -24.45 -1.13 -2.18
C GLU A 123 -24.23 -0.93 -0.67
N THR A 124 -25.10 -1.57 0.12
CA THR A 124 -24.97 -1.72 1.55
C THR A 124 -23.75 -2.58 1.76
N CYS A 125 -22.83 -2.11 2.59
CA CYS A 125 -22.18 -2.98 3.55
C CYS A 125 -23.26 -3.98 4.00
N HIS A 126 -23.24 -5.23 3.52
CA HIS A 126 -24.30 -6.18 3.82
C HIS A 126 -24.37 -6.32 5.34
N LEU A 127 -25.28 -5.59 5.96
CA LEU A 127 -25.74 -5.77 7.32
C LEU A 127 -26.63 -7.02 7.27
N THR A 128 -26.04 -8.18 6.97
CA THR A 128 -26.65 -9.44 7.36
C THR A 128 -26.78 -9.41 8.88
N ASP A 129 -27.92 -9.89 9.38
CA ASP A 129 -28.46 -9.88 10.75
C ASP A 129 -27.48 -10.40 11.84
N GLY A 130 -26.35 -9.70 12.00
CA GLY A 130 -25.15 -10.15 12.70
C GLY A 130 -23.93 -9.33 12.27
N SER A 131 -24.01 -8.00 12.37
CA SER A 131 -22.94 -6.98 12.23
C SER A 131 -21.61 -7.50 11.65
N LYS A 132 -21.53 -7.58 10.31
CA LYS A 132 -20.25 -7.87 9.64
C LYS A 132 -19.36 -6.64 9.84
N ALA A 133 -18.23 -6.84 10.51
CA ALA A 133 -17.24 -5.80 10.77
C ALA A 133 -16.78 -5.13 9.46
N PHE A 134 -16.50 -3.82 9.52
CA PHE A 134 -16.16 -3.02 8.34
C PHE A 134 -14.80 -3.45 7.75
N LEU A 135 -14.80 -4.01 6.55
CA LEU A 135 -13.58 -4.38 5.82
C LEU A 135 -13.29 -3.37 4.71
N TYR A 136 -12.08 -2.80 4.69
CA TYR A 136 -11.65 -2.03 3.54
C TYR A 136 -11.32 -3.00 2.39
N ASN A 137 -12.12 -2.96 1.33
CA ASN A 137 -12.10 -3.96 0.25
C ASN A 137 -11.89 -3.39 -1.16
N THR A 138 -11.35 -2.17 -1.27
CA THR A 138 -11.13 -1.51 -2.57
C THR A 138 -9.64 -1.46 -2.89
N ALA A 139 -9.20 -2.15 -3.94
CA ALA A 139 -7.81 -2.09 -4.37
C ALA A 139 -7.44 -0.74 -4.97
N MET A 140 -6.19 -0.35 -4.82
CA MET A 140 -5.65 0.93 -5.28
C MET A 140 -5.30 0.90 -6.77
N GLN A 141 -5.87 1.83 -7.53
CA GLN A 141 -5.58 2.12 -8.93
C GLN A 141 -4.68 3.35 -9.04
N VAL A 142 -3.60 3.23 -9.80
CA VAL A 142 -2.61 4.31 -9.99
C VAL A 142 -2.70 4.80 -11.43
N GLN A 143 -2.67 6.11 -11.68
CA GLN A 143 -2.56 6.63 -13.05
C GLN A 143 -1.10 6.90 -13.37
N SER A 144 -0.66 6.59 -14.60
CA SER A 144 0.73 6.85 -15.00
C SER A 144 1.09 8.33 -14.88
N SER A 145 0.11 9.24 -15.06
CA SER A 145 0.28 10.69 -14.91
C SER A 145 0.54 11.16 -13.47
N ASP A 146 0.24 10.33 -12.47
CA ASP A 146 0.39 10.66 -11.04
C ASP A 146 1.82 10.49 -10.54
N LEU A 147 2.60 9.64 -11.21
CA LEU A 147 3.92 9.27 -10.75
C LEU A 147 4.93 10.25 -11.34
N PRO A 148 5.76 10.93 -10.52
CA PRO A 148 6.86 11.70 -11.05
C PRO A 148 7.79 10.78 -11.83
N ALA A 149 8.37 11.31 -12.91
CA ALA A 149 9.27 10.60 -13.79
C ALA A 149 10.26 9.75 -12.99
N THR A 150 10.12 8.43 -13.11
CA THR A 150 11.11 7.39 -12.81
C THR A 150 11.98 7.54 -11.56
N THR A 151 11.45 8.15 -10.51
CA THR A 151 12.19 8.28 -9.25
C THR A 151 12.21 6.95 -8.50
N PHE A 152 13.21 6.77 -7.63
CA PHE A 152 13.22 5.68 -6.66
C PHE A 152 11.95 5.69 -5.79
N GLU A 153 11.48 6.88 -5.41
CA GLU A 153 10.25 7.08 -4.62
C GLU A 153 9.02 6.53 -5.35
N SER A 154 8.90 6.74 -6.67
CA SER A 154 7.81 6.18 -7.49
C SER A 154 7.81 4.64 -7.46
N HIS A 155 8.99 4.01 -7.43
CA HIS A 155 9.12 2.55 -7.35
C HIS A 155 8.76 2.03 -5.96
N VAL A 156 9.19 2.74 -4.90
CA VAL A 156 8.82 2.42 -3.51
C VAL A 156 7.31 2.53 -3.34
N PHE A 157 6.71 3.64 -3.80
CA PHE A 157 5.27 3.84 -3.81
C PHE A 157 4.53 2.69 -4.50
N MET A 158 4.94 2.35 -5.73
CA MET A 158 4.34 1.24 -6.47
C MET A 158 4.52 -0.10 -5.74
N SER A 159 5.65 -0.33 -5.08
CA SER A 159 5.87 -1.54 -4.30
C SER A 159 4.91 -1.64 -3.11
N VAL A 160 4.67 -0.54 -2.39
CA VAL A 160 3.67 -0.48 -1.31
C VAL A 160 2.28 -0.77 -1.86
N VAL A 161 1.89 -0.14 -2.98
CA VAL A 161 0.59 -0.36 -3.63
C VAL A 161 0.39 -1.82 -4.02
N LEU A 162 1.38 -2.42 -4.67
CA LEU A 162 1.34 -3.80 -5.13
C LEU A 162 1.27 -4.79 -3.96
N VAL A 163 2.04 -4.58 -2.89
CA VAL A 163 2.01 -5.45 -1.70
C VAL A 163 0.66 -5.33 -0.99
N PHE A 164 0.10 -4.12 -0.87
CA PHE A 164 -1.23 -3.89 -0.30
C PHE A 164 -2.32 -4.59 -1.12
N ASN A 165 -2.36 -4.37 -2.43
CA ASN A 165 -3.37 -4.97 -3.31
C ASN A 165 -3.26 -6.50 -3.33
N ALA A 166 -2.05 -7.06 -3.28
CA ALA A 166 -1.85 -8.49 -3.13
C ALA A 166 -2.38 -9.00 -1.78
N ALA A 167 -2.13 -8.29 -0.67
CA ALA A 167 -2.65 -8.64 0.64
C ALA A 167 -4.18 -8.69 0.66
N LEU A 168 -4.81 -7.69 0.04
CA LEU A 168 -6.25 -7.61 -0.12
C LEU A 168 -6.79 -8.75 -0.99
N ALA A 169 -6.15 -9.06 -2.11
CA ALA A 169 -6.53 -10.18 -2.97
C ALA A 169 -6.48 -11.52 -2.23
N TYR A 170 -5.45 -11.75 -1.42
CA TYR A 170 -5.37 -12.93 -0.55
C TYR A 170 -6.49 -12.96 0.50
N GLN A 171 -6.83 -11.83 1.10
CA GLN A 171 -7.91 -11.76 2.09
C GLN A 171 -9.28 -12.07 1.47
N LEU A 172 -9.60 -11.43 0.35
CA LEU A 172 -10.89 -11.62 -0.33
C LEU A 172 -11.03 -13.05 -0.89
N ALA A 173 -9.94 -13.63 -1.41
CA ALA A 173 -9.93 -15.04 -1.80
C ALA A 173 -10.19 -15.98 -0.61
N GLY A 174 -9.63 -15.64 0.57
CA GLY A 174 -9.89 -16.36 1.80
C GLY A 174 -11.37 -16.31 2.22
N ASP A 175 -11.99 -15.13 2.18
CA ASP A 175 -13.41 -14.93 2.58
C ASP A 175 -14.40 -15.73 1.70
N GLN A 176 -14.03 -16.02 0.44
CA GLN A 176 -14.86 -16.85 -0.45
C GLN A 176 -14.74 -18.35 -0.21
N LEU A 177 -13.65 -18.81 0.41
CA LEU A 177 -13.48 -20.21 0.75
C LEU A 177 -14.22 -20.51 2.06
N LEU A 178 -14.84 -21.69 2.15
CA LEU A 178 -15.49 -22.14 3.37
C LEU A 178 -14.49 -22.14 4.54
N GLN A 179 -14.94 -21.71 5.73
CA GLN A 179 -14.09 -21.48 6.91
C GLN A 179 -13.25 -22.69 7.35
N GLU A 180 -13.61 -23.91 6.93
CA GLU A 180 -12.92 -25.14 7.34
C GLU A 180 -11.84 -25.61 6.34
N ASP A 181 -11.63 -24.91 5.22
CA ASP A 181 -10.59 -25.30 4.26
C ASP A 181 -9.19 -24.90 4.75
N LEU A 182 -8.25 -25.86 4.73
CA LEU A 182 -6.82 -25.61 4.98
C LEU A 182 -6.28 -24.48 4.08
N SER A 183 -6.84 -24.34 2.89
CA SER A 183 -6.53 -23.27 1.94
C SER A 183 -6.81 -21.89 2.54
N ASN A 184 -7.95 -21.69 3.22
CA ASN A 184 -8.31 -20.42 3.86
C ASN A 184 -7.20 -19.97 4.84
N VAL A 185 -6.72 -20.89 5.68
CA VAL A 185 -5.62 -20.62 6.63
C VAL A 185 -4.35 -20.13 5.91
N ILE A 186 -4.05 -20.66 4.73
CA ILE A 186 -2.90 -20.24 3.92
C ILE A 186 -3.12 -18.83 3.36
N PHE A 187 -4.30 -18.54 2.80
CA PHE A 187 -4.67 -17.23 2.26
C PHE A 187 -4.58 -16.14 3.32
N VAL A 188 -5.20 -16.39 4.47
CA VAL A 188 -5.22 -15.49 5.63
C VAL A 188 -3.81 -15.22 6.16
N ARG A 189 -2.98 -16.26 6.35
CA ARG A 189 -1.58 -16.08 6.80
C ARG A 189 -0.74 -15.28 5.80
N LYS A 190 -0.94 -15.49 4.50
CA LYS A 190 -0.26 -14.71 3.44
C LYS A 190 -0.70 -13.26 3.46
N SER A 191 -2.01 -13.00 3.59
CA SER A 191 -2.56 -11.66 3.70
C SER A 191 -1.96 -10.89 4.88
N ILE A 192 -1.92 -11.50 6.08
CA ILE A 192 -1.29 -10.89 7.28
C ILE A 192 0.18 -10.52 7.01
N LYS A 193 0.95 -11.42 6.38
CA LYS A 193 2.37 -11.15 6.08
C LYS A 193 2.54 -9.98 5.12
N LEU A 194 1.71 -9.92 4.08
CA LEU A 194 1.77 -8.87 3.07
C LEU A 194 1.32 -7.52 3.63
N TYR A 195 0.23 -7.45 4.40
CA TYR A 195 -0.18 -6.20 5.06
C TYR A 195 0.91 -5.66 5.99
N ARG A 196 1.56 -6.52 6.77
CA ARG A 196 2.69 -6.12 7.61
C ARG A 196 3.88 -5.61 6.78
N LEU A 197 4.16 -6.26 5.65
CA LEU A 197 5.22 -5.81 4.74
C LEU A 197 4.88 -4.43 4.15
N ALA A 198 3.65 -4.22 3.66
CA ALA A 198 3.20 -2.93 3.15
C ALA A 198 3.31 -1.83 4.23
N TYR A 199 2.86 -2.12 5.45
CA TYR A 199 2.97 -1.21 6.59
C TYR A 199 4.42 -0.84 6.90
N ASN A 200 5.32 -1.83 6.91
CA ASN A 200 6.73 -1.60 7.20
C ASN A 200 7.40 -0.74 6.13
N ILE A 201 7.19 -1.06 4.84
CA ILE A 201 7.77 -0.26 3.74
C ILE A 201 7.25 1.18 3.80
N TYR A 202 5.94 1.36 4.00
CA TYR A 202 5.32 2.67 4.15
C TYR A 202 5.91 3.47 5.31
N HIS A 203 6.14 2.83 6.46
CA HIS A 203 6.65 3.48 7.66
C HIS A 203 8.16 3.81 7.58
N GLU A 204 8.96 2.91 7.02
CA GLU A 204 10.43 3.07 6.94
C GLU A 204 10.85 4.10 5.89
N GLU A 205 10.15 4.17 4.76
CA GLU A 205 10.56 4.98 3.61
C GLU A 205 9.98 6.41 3.64
N THR A 206 9.25 6.78 4.70
CA THR A 206 8.68 8.14 4.89
C THR A 206 7.89 8.65 3.67
N VAL A 207 7.11 7.78 3.02
CA VAL A 207 6.45 7.98 1.71
C VAL A 207 5.25 8.96 1.78
N GLY A 208 5.39 10.05 2.54
CA GLY A 208 4.30 10.96 2.87
C GLY A 208 3.39 10.41 3.97
N ALA A 209 2.76 11.31 4.72
CA ALA A 209 1.73 10.93 5.67
C ALA A 209 0.43 10.64 4.90
N SER A 210 -0.08 9.42 5.04
CA SER A 210 -1.32 8.94 4.45
C SER A 210 -2.12 8.21 5.55
N PRO A 211 -2.80 8.97 6.43
CA PRO A 211 -3.56 8.39 7.54
C PRO A 211 -4.64 7.42 7.06
N TYR A 212 -5.28 7.67 5.92
CA TYR A 212 -6.33 6.77 5.42
C TYR A 212 -5.75 5.42 4.97
N PHE A 213 -4.62 5.43 4.26
CA PHE A 213 -3.88 4.22 3.93
C PHE A 213 -3.47 3.40 5.16
N CYS A 214 -2.93 4.08 6.18
CA CYS A 214 -2.55 3.45 7.44
C CYS A 214 -3.76 2.80 8.14
N MET A 215 -4.88 3.52 8.24
CA MET A 215 -6.11 3.01 8.83
C MET A 215 -6.64 1.79 8.08
N ALA A 216 -6.65 1.80 6.75
CA ALA A 216 -7.07 0.66 5.94
C ALA A 216 -6.25 -0.61 6.26
N ILE A 217 -4.92 -0.50 6.32
CA ILE A 217 -4.04 -1.63 6.68
C ILE A 217 -4.33 -2.12 8.10
N VAL A 218 -4.33 -1.21 9.06
CA VAL A 218 -4.45 -1.56 10.49
C VAL A 218 -5.81 -2.16 10.78
N ASN A 219 -6.87 -1.62 10.18
CA ASN A 219 -8.21 -2.17 10.26
C ASN A 219 -8.27 -3.61 9.74
N ASN A 220 -7.77 -3.84 8.52
CA ASN A 220 -7.80 -5.15 7.89
C ASN A 220 -6.93 -6.16 8.66
N LEU A 221 -5.78 -5.75 9.19
CA LEU A 221 -4.97 -6.57 10.10
C LEU A 221 -5.71 -6.91 11.40
N GLY A 222 -6.43 -5.96 11.99
CA GLY A 222 -7.24 -6.17 13.19
C GLY A 222 -8.28 -7.26 12.99
N LEU A 223 -9.03 -7.18 11.88
CA LEU A 223 -10.01 -8.19 11.49
C LEU A 223 -9.37 -9.56 11.28
N LEU A 224 -8.28 -9.64 10.51
CA LEU A 224 -7.56 -10.89 10.30
C LEU A 224 -7.06 -11.48 11.62
N TYR A 225 -6.52 -10.68 12.54
CA TYR A 225 -6.09 -11.18 13.84
C TYR A 225 -7.25 -11.68 14.70
N GLN A 226 -8.40 -11.02 14.64
CA GLN A 226 -9.62 -11.43 15.33
C GLN A 226 -10.11 -12.79 14.81
N GLU A 227 -10.16 -12.96 13.49
CA GLU A 227 -10.52 -14.21 12.81
C GLU A 227 -9.56 -15.36 13.17
N ASN A 228 -8.27 -15.07 13.39
CA ASN A 228 -7.26 -16.07 13.79
C ASN A 228 -7.14 -16.26 15.31
N HIS A 229 -8.13 -15.83 16.09
CA HIS A 229 -8.13 -15.92 17.56
C HIS A 229 -6.89 -15.29 18.23
N CYS A 230 -6.28 -14.29 17.59
CA CYS A 230 -5.13 -13.55 18.10
C CYS A 230 -5.60 -12.22 18.74
N GLY A 231 -6.50 -12.31 19.73
CA GLY A 231 -7.17 -11.16 20.36
C GLY A 231 -6.24 -10.02 20.74
N ASP A 232 -5.13 -10.30 21.44
CA ASP A 232 -4.17 -9.27 21.86
C ASP A 232 -3.58 -8.44 20.70
N LYS A 233 -3.43 -9.05 19.51
CA LYS A 233 -2.94 -8.35 18.32
C LYS A 233 -4.05 -7.55 17.65
N ALA A 234 -5.25 -8.12 17.59
CA ALA A 234 -6.43 -7.41 17.10
C ALA A 234 -6.69 -6.15 17.93
N ASP A 235 -6.66 -6.26 19.26
CA ASP A 235 -6.86 -5.14 20.18
C ASP A 235 -5.82 -4.03 19.96
N LYS A 236 -4.55 -4.39 19.75
CA LYS A 236 -3.50 -3.41 19.42
C LYS A 236 -3.75 -2.70 18.09
N CYS A 237 -4.21 -3.43 17.07
CA CYS A 237 -4.62 -2.83 15.81
C CYS A 237 -5.79 -1.85 16.01
N PHE A 238 -6.84 -2.26 16.71
CA PHE A 238 -8.02 -1.42 16.93
C PHE A 238 -7.74 -0.22 17.85
N GLN A 239 -6.85 -0.37 18.84
CA GLN A 239 -6.38 0.76 19.66
C GLN A 239 -5.59 1.78 18.83
N HIS A 240 -4.73 1.30 17.93
CA HIS A 240 -4.00 2.19 17.02
C HIS A 240 -4.95 2.89 16.05
N LEU A 241 -5.89 2.15 15.45
CA LEU A 241 -6.94 2.70 14.60
C LEU A 241 -7.75 3.77 15.31
N LEU A 242 -8.21 3.49 16.54
CA LEU A 242 -8.95 4.43 17.35
C LEU A 242 -8.13 5.69 17.68
N SER A 243 -6.85 5.53 18.02
CA SER A 243 -5.97 6.67 18.31
C SER A 243 -5.82 7.58 17.09
N THR A 244 -5.68 7.00 15.89
CA THR A 244 -5.61 7.74 14.63
C THR A 244 -6.94 8.44 14.31
N LEU A 245 -8.08 7.78 14.51
CA LEU A 245 -9.40 8.38 14.34
C LEU A 245 -9.61 9.58 15.27
N MET A 246 -9.26 9.44 16.55
CA MET A 246 -9.37 10.54 17.52
C MET A 246 -8.49 11.74 17.13
N PHE A 247 -7.27 11.48 16.64
CA PHE A 247 -6.40 12.53 16.13
C PHE A 247 -7.02 13.26 14.91
N LEU A 248 -7.62 12.54 13.96
CA LEU A 248 -8.25 13.15 12.79
C LEU A 248 -9.49 13.98 13.17
N VAL A 249 -10.26 13.55 14.17
CA VAL A 249 -11.37 14.32 14.75
C VAL A 249 -10.86 15.66 15.31
N ASP A 250 -9.76 15.64 16.06
CA ASP A 250 -9.15 16.85 16.62
C ASP A 250 -8.62 17.79 15.51
N CYS A 251 -8.14 17.22 14.40
CA CYS A 251 -7.73 17.96 13.21
C CYS A 251 -8.91 18.53 12.38
N LYS A 252 -10.16 18.18 12.70
CA LYS A 252 -11.38 18.57 11.96
C LYS A 252 -11.39 18.11 10.50
N GLU A 253 -10.79 16.96 10.22
CA GLU A 253 -10.88 16.31 8.91
C GLU A 253 -12.33 15.85 8.64
N ASN A 254 -12.70 15.71 7.36
CA ASN A 254 -14.04 15.24 7.01
C ASN A 254 -14.23 13.78 7.46
N MET A 255 -15.17 13.55 8.37
CA MET A 255 -15.39 12.24 9.01
C MET A 255 -16.30 11.29 8.23
N GLU A 256 -16.93 11.74 7.14
CA GLU A 256 -17.89 10.95 6.35
C GLU A 256 -17.30 9.62 5.83
N HIS A 257 -15.99 9.52 5.68
CA HIS A 257 -15.32 8.33 5.20
C HIS A 257 -14.86 7.37 6.30
N PHE A 258 -15.01 7.75 7.57
CA PHE A 258 -14.43 7.02 8.70
C PHE A 258 -15.44 6.24 9.56
N GLU A 259 -16.75 6.36 9.28
CA GLU A 259 -17.81 5.73 10.08
C GLU A 259 -17.58 4.22 10.25
N GLY A 260 -17.28 3.51 9.15
CA GLY A 260 -17.01 2.06 9.21
C GLY A 260 -15.83 1.69 10.12
N TYR A 261 -14.80 2.53 10.20
CA TYR A 261 -13.67 2.27 11.11
C TYR A 261 -14.06 2.42 12.58
N PHE A 262 -14.97 3.34 12.91
CA PHE A 262 -15.48 3.47 14.28
C PHE A 262 -16.23 2.22 14.72
N GLU A 263 -17.02 1.59 13.84
CA GLU A 263 -17.75 0.36 14.17
C GLU A 263 -16.82 -0.73 14.69
N ASN A 264 -15.66 -0.91 14.04
CA ASN A 264 -14.67 -1.91 14.46
C ASN A 264 -13.96 -1.57 15.76
N THR A 265 -13.93 -0.30 16.16
CA THR A 265 -13.34 0.16 17.43
C THR A 265 -14.35 0.33 18.57
N SER A 266 -15.65 0.19 18.28
CA SER A 266 -16.74 0.44 19.22
C SER A 266 -16.63 -0.34 20.54
N HIS A 267 -16.15 -1.58 20.48
CA HIS A 267 -15.94 -2.45 21.64
C HIS A 267 -14.91 -1.90 22.65
N LEU A 268 -14.03 -1.00 22.23
CA LEU A 268 -13.05 -0.34 23.10
C LEU A 268 -13.71 0.74 23.98
N PHE A 269 -14.79 1.37 23.51
CA PHE A 269 -15.53 2.38 24.28
C PHE A 269 -16.52 1.78 25.26
N PHE A 270 -17.11 0.64 24.88
CA PHE A 270 -18.09 -0.07 25.67
C PHE A 270 -17.54 -1.45 25.99
N PRO A 271 -16.65 -1.57 27.00
CA PRO A 271 -16.15 -2.87 27.43
C PRO A 271 -17.35 -3.75 27.72
N THR A 272 -17.59 -4.72 26.87
CA THR A 272 -18.71 -5.62 27.05
C THR A 272 -18.36 -6.39 28.32
N ASN A 273 -19.09 -6.13 29.41
CA ASN A 273 -18.91 -6.81 30.70
C ASN A 273 -19.31 -8.29 30.53
N LYS A 274 -18.54 -9.07 29.76
CA LYS A 274 -18.69 -10.51 29.58
C LYS A 274 -18.19 -11.28 30.80
N ARG A 275 -17.84 -10.60 31.91
CA ARG A 275 -17.84 -11.21 33.25
C ARG A 275 -19.28 -11.43 33.72
N LEU A 276 -20.02 -12.28 33.00
CA LEU A 276 -21.09 -13.03 33.65
C LEU A 276 -20.36 -14.01 34.57
N ALA A 277 -20.39 -13.72 35.87
CA ALA A 277 -19.93 -14.63 36.90
C ALA A 277 -20.61 -15.99 36.68
N PRO A 278 -19.89 -17.12 36.86
CA PRO A 278 -20.53 -18.42 36.85
C PRO A 278 -21.62 -18.41 37.92
N ALA A 279 -22.87 -18.69 37.52
CA ALA A 279 -23.96 -18.91 38.46
C ALA A 279 -23.56 -20.11 39.34
N ALA A 280 -23.38 -19.84 40.63
CA ALA A 280 -23.10 -20.84 41.65
C ALA A 280 -24.38 -21.55 42.07
#